data_AF-T1ZCX3-F1
#
_entry.id   AF-T1ZCX3-F1
#
_cell.length_a   1.000
_cell.length_b   1.000
_cell.length_c   1.000
_cell.angle_alpha   90.00
_cell.angle_beta   90.00
_cell.angle_gamma   90.00
#
_symmetry.space_group_name_H-M   'P 1'
#
loop_
_entity.id
_entity.type
_entity.pdbx_description
1 polymer ?
#
loop_
_entity_poly.entity_id
_entity_poly.type
_entity_poly.pdbx_seq_one_letter_code
_entity_poly.pdbx_strand_id
1 'polypeptide(L)'
;MVRPTSKTELISAATQQYAKLQSLISQLTEEELNTPFDFSKDEKRKEAHWKRDKNLRDVLIHLYEWQQLLLNWVYSNQNGVEKSFLPLAYNWKNYGELNVAFWQKHQQTSLEEATKMLHQSQKNVLVLAENFTDEELFSKGIYKWVGGSTLGSYFISSTSSHYDWAMKKLKAHRKNCKSQ
;
A
#
# COMPACT_ATOMS: atom_id res chain seq x y z
N MET A 1 1.77 -10.91 11.38
CA MET A 1 2.00 -10.17 12.63
C MET A 1 0.68 -9.97 13.34
N VAL A 2 0.71 -9.78 14.65
CA VAL A 2 -0.46 -9.32 15.42
C VAL A 2 -0.88 -7.96 14.85
N ARG A 3 -2.19 -7.74 14.69
CA ARG A 3 -2.73 -6.49 14.18
C ARG A 3 -2.55 -5.41 15.26
N PRO A 4 -1.98 -4.23 14.93
CA PRO A 4 -1.85 -3.13 15.89
C PRO A 4 -3.18 -2.74 16.52
N THR A 5 -3.14 -2.40 17.80
CA THR A 5 -4.29 -2.00 18.63
C THR A 5 -4.08 -0.66 19.36
N SER A 6 -2.90 -0.06 19.24
CA SER A 6 -2.58 1.29 19.70
C SER A 6 -1.81 2.07 18.64
N LYS A 7 -1.74 3.40 18.77
CA LYS A 7 -0.98 4.32 17.92
C LYS A 7 0.50 3.95 17.90
N THR A 8 1.07 3.67 19.07
CA THR A 8 2.47 3.25 19.18
C THR A 8 2.71 1.96 18.40
N GLU A 9 1.83 0.97 18.54
CA GLU A 9 1.93 -0.27 17.75
C GLU A 9 1.73 -0.03 16.25
N LEU A 10 0.82 0.88 15.87
CA LEU A 10 0.55 1.23 14.48
C LEU A 10 1.78 1.81 13.79
N ILE A 11 2.37 2.84 14.40
CA ILE A 11 3.54 3.56 13.89
C ILE A 11 4.75 2.63 13.88
N SER A 12 4.95 1.85 14.94
CA SER A 12 6.02 0.85 15.02
C SER A 12 5.88 -0.20 13.92
N ALA A 13 4.69 -0.78 13.74
CA ALA A 13 4.45 -1.77 12.69
C ALA A 13 4.64 -1.18 11.28
N ALA A 14 4.11 0.01 11.02
CA ALA A 14 4.28 0.67 9.72
C ALA A 14 5.77 0.94 9.42
N THR A 15 6.52 1.45 10.39
CA THR A 15 7.95 1.76 10.26
C THR A 15 8.78 0.50 10.05
N GLN A 16 8.59 -0.52 10.89
CA GLN A 16 9.36 -1.77 10.80
C GLN A 16 9.08 -2.52 9.50
N GLN A 17 7.82 -2.59 9.07
CA GLN A 17 7.49 -3.30 7.82
C GLN A 17 7.96 -2.54 6.58
N TYR A 18 7.94 -1.20 6.61
CA TYR A 18 8.54 -0.40 5.56
C TYR A 18 10.05 -0.62 5.48
N ALA A 19 10.76 -0.62 6.61
CA ALA A 19 12.19 -0.90 6.66
C ALA A 19 12.54 -2.30 6.11
N LYS A 20 11.74 -3.32 6.45
CA LYS A 20 11.90 -4.68 5.88
C LYS A 20 11.65 -4.71 4.37
N LEU A 21 10.66 -3.97 3.88
CA LEU A 21 10.42 -3.84 2.44
C LEU A 21 11.62 -3.17 1.75
N GLN A 22 12.13 -2.06 2.30
CA GLN A 22 13.31 -1.37 1.75
C GLN A 22 14.54 -2.29 1.74
N SER A 23 14.79 -3.01 2.84
CA SER A 23 15.89 -3.99 2.92
C SER A 23 15.75 -5.12 1.91
N LEU A 24 14.53 -5.62 1.67
CA LEU A 24 14.28 -6.61 0.63
C LEU A 24 14.57 -6.04 -0.77
N ILE A 25 14.15 -4.81 -1.04
CA ILE A 25 14.36 -4.14 -2.33
C ILE A 25 15.86 -3.91 -2.58
N SER A 26 16.62 -3.47 -1.57
CA SER A 26 18.06 -3.22 -1.71
C SER A 26 18.88 -4.51 -1.95
N GLN A 27 18.30 -5.67 -1.69
CA GLN A 27 18.91 -6.98 -1.91
C GLN A 27 18.54 -7.60 -3.27
N LEU A 28 17.72 -6.92 -4.08
CA LEU A 28 17.41 -7.38 -5.44
C LEU A 28 18.65 -7.21 -6.33
N THR A 29 19.00 -8.25 -7.07
CA THR A 29 20.09 -8.17 -8.05
C THR A 29 19.66 -7.38 -9.29
N GLU A 30 20.63 -6.93 -10.10
CA GLU A 30 20.34 -6.27 -11.37
C GLU A 30 19.49 -7.16 -12.30
N GLU A 31 19.78 -8.47 -12.33
CA GLU A 31 18.97 -9.45 -13.05
C GLU A 31 17.54 -9.54 -12.51
N GLU A 32 17.36 -9.62 -11.18
CA GLU A 32 16.03 -9.66 -10.56
C GLU A 32 15.24 -8.36 -10.85
N LEU A 33 15.91 -7.20 -10.97
CA LEU A 33 15.29 -5.91 -11.30
C LEU A 33 14.93 -5.77 -12.78
N ASN A 34 15.77 -6.32 -13.68
CA ASN A 34 15.57 -6.25 -15.13
C ASN A 34 14.66 -7.36 -15.67
N THR A 35 14.41 -8.41 -14.89
CA THR A 35 13.49 -9.49 -15.25
C THR A 35 12.04 -9.08 -14.95
N PRO A 36 11.14 -9.02 -15.95
CA PRO A 36 9.73 -8.75 -15.71
C PRO A 36 9.08 -9.81 -14.82
N PHE A 37 8.12 -9.38 -14.01
CA PHE A 37 7.31 -10.28 -13.21
C PHE A 37 6.45 -11.14 -14.13
N ASP A 38 6.66 -12.45 -14.07
CA ASP A 38 5.80 -13.44 -14.72
C ASP A 38 5.36 -14.50 -13.72
N PHE A 39 4.04 -14.52 -13.48
CA PHE A 39 3.37 -15.49 -12.62
C PHE A 39 2.33 -16.32 -13.40
N SER A 40 2.34 -16.24 -14.74
CA SER A 40 1.33 -16.88 -15.60
C SER A 40 1.29 -18.41 -15.47
N LYS A 41 2.41 -19.04 -15.08
CA LYS A 41 2.53 -20.49 -14.89
C LYS A 41 2.04 -20.98 -13.51
N ASP A 42 1.72 -20.08 -12.58
CA ASP A 42 1.26 -20.44 -11.23
C ASP A 42 -0.27 -20.31 -11.12
N GLU A 43 -0.98 -21.38 -11.46
CA GLU A 43 -2.46 -21.45 -11.47
C GLU A 43 -3.10 -21.16 -10.09
N LYS A 44 -2.33 -21.21 -9.00
CA LYS A 44 -2.81 -20.89 -7.65
C LYS A 44 -2.96 -19.38 -7.42
N ARG A 45 -2.31 -18.55 -8.23
CA ARG A 45 -2.29 -17.07 -8.12
C ARG A 45 -3.44 -16.45 -8.90
N LYS A 46 -4.61 -16.39 -8.29
CA LYS A 46 -5.86 -15.94 -8.95
C LYS A 46 -6.11 -14.44 -8.83
N GLU A 47 -5.46 -13.75 -7.90
CA GLU A 47 -5.67 -12.32 -7.67
C GLU A 47 -5.14 -11.48 -8.83
N ALA A 48 -5.92 -10.47 -9.25
CA ALA A 48 -5.62 -9.65 -10.43
C ALA A 48 -4.24 -8.98 -10.39
N HIS A 49 -3.72 -8.68 -9.19
CA HIS A 49 -2.41 -8.06 -9.06
C HIS A 49 -1.27 -8.92 -9.59
N TRP A 50 -1.38 -10.25 -9.57
CA TRP A 50 -0.34 -11.14 -10.13
C TRP A 50 -0.14 -10.94 -11.63
N LYS A 51 -1.21 -10.60 -12.35
CA LYS A 51 -1.16 -10.29 -13.78
C LYS A 51 -0.86 -8.81 -14.04
N ARG A 52 -1.39 -7.90 -13.21
CA ARG A 52 -1.30 -6.45 -13.41
C ARG A 52 0.13 -5.92 -13.27
N ASP A 53 0.78 -6.15 -12.12
CA ASP A 53 2.08 -5.53 -11.84
C ASP A 53 3.21 -6.30 -12.54
N LYS A 54 4.06 -5.61 -13.28
CA LYS A 54 5.08 -6.20 -14.17
C LYS A 54 6.50 -6.04 -13.67
N ASN A 55 6.74 -5.18 -12.70
CA ASN A 55 8.07 -4.88 -12.18
C ASN A 55 7.96 -4.22 -10.79
N LEU A 56 9.12 -3.88 -10.21
CA LEU A 56 9.17 -3.22 -8.91
C LEU A 56 8.42 -1.88 -8.90
N ARG A 57 8.54 -1.04 -9.94
CA ARG A 57 7.86 0.25 -10.04
C ARG A 57 6.35 0.09 -9.83
N ASP A 58 5.73 -0.88 -10.51
CA ASP A 58 4.27 -1.09 -10.42
C ASP A 58 3.83 -1.42 -8.98
N VAL A 59 4.64 -2.16 -8.22
CA VAL A 59 4.38 -2.45 -6.80
C VAL A 59 4.52 -1.19 -5.95
N LEU A 60 5.57 -0.40 -6.16
CA LEU A 60 5.79 0.85 -5.40
C LEU A 60 4.68 1.87 -5.67
N ILE A 61 4.24 2.01 -6.93
CA ILE A 61 3.13 2.87 -7.30
C ILE A 61 1.83 2.41 -6.65
N HIS A 62 1.56 1.11 -6.62
CA HIS A 62 0.37 0.60 -5.96
C HIS A 62 0.35 0.94 -4.45
N LEU A 63 1.49 0.82 -3.76
CA LEU A 63 1.61 1.27 -2.37
C LEU A 63 1.40 2.78 -2.25
N TYR A 64 2.05 3.57 -3.11
CA TYR A 64 1.96 5.03 -3.11
C TYR A 64 0.52 5.52 -3.29
N GLU A 65 -0.20 5.02 -4.30
CA GLU A 65 -1.57 5.48 -4.60
C GLU A 65 -2.55 5.15 -3.47
N TRP A 66 -2.40 4.00 -2.81
CA TRP A 66 -3.22 3.68 -1.63
C TRP A 66 -2.91 4.59 -0.44
N GLN A 67 -1.65 4.99 -0.26
CA GLN A 67 -1.31 6.02 0.72
C GLN A 67 -1.89 7.38 0.34
N GLN A 68 -1.91 7.75 -0.94
CA GLN A 68 -2.58 8.97 -1.39
C GLN A 68 -4.10 8.94 -1.14
N LEU A 69 -4.76 7.80 -1.32
CA LEU A 69 -6.17 7.64 -0.96
C LEU A 69 -6.38 7.93 0.53
N LEU A 70 -5.57 7.32 1.41
CA LEU A 70 -5.64 7.54 2.85
C LEU A 70 -5.43 9.02 3.22
N LEU A 71 -4.34 9.62 2.74
CA LEU A 71 -3.99 11.02 3.04
C LEU A 71 -5.10 11.98 2.60
N ASN A 72 -5.56 11.84 1.35
CA ASN A 72 -6.59 12.71 0.79
C ASN A 72 -7.94 12.53 1.49
N TRP A 73 -8.29 11.28 1.83
CA TRP A 73 -9.53 10.95 2.52
C TRP A 73 -9.58 11.54 3.92
N VAL A 74 -8.53 11.32 4.72
CA VAL A 74 -8.46 11.86 6.09
C VAL A 74 -8.44 13.38 6.07
N TYR A 75 -7.58 13.99 5.25
CA TYR A 75 -7.49 15.44 5.14
C TYR A 75 -8.82 16.09 4.75
N SER A 76 -9.50 15.56 3.73
CA SER A 76 -10.79 16.12 3.29
C SER A 76 -11.82 16.08 4.41
N ASN A 77 -11.99 14.94 5.08
CA ASN A 77 -12.99 14.77 6.12
C ASN A 77 -12.65 15.55 7.40
N GLN A 78 -11.38 15.70 7.77
CA GLN A 78 -10.97 16.57 8.89
C GLN A 78 -11.27 18.05 8.63
N ASN A 79 -11.29 18.47 7.37
CA ASN A 79 -11.65 19.83 6.95
C ASN A 79 -13.15 20.00 6.63
N GLY A 80 -13.99 19.04 7.04
CA GLY A 80 -15.45 19.12 6.85
C GLY A 80 -15.93 18.85 5.42
N VAL A 81 -15.05 18.41 4.52
CA VAL A 81 -15.41 17.99 3.17
C VAL A 81 -15.64 16.48 3.17
N GLU A 82 -16.91 16.08 3.25
CA GLU A 82 -17.29 14.66 3.30
C GLU A 82 -16.80 13.93 2.05
N LYS A 83 -16.03 12.86 2.26
CA LYS A 83 -15.42 12.08 1.18
C LYS A 83 -15.35 10.61 1.55
N SER A 84 -15.69 9.76 0.58
CA SER A 84 -15.45 8.31 0.68
C SER A 84 -13.97 7.96 0.50
N PHE A 85 -13.51 6.86 1.10
CA PHE A 85 -12.12 6.39 0.95
C PHE A 85 -11.78 6.07 -0.51
N LEU A 86 -12.70 5.38 -1.20
CA LEU A 86 -12.60 5.14 -2.63
C LEU A 86 -13.24 6.31 -3.40
N PRO A 87 -12.66 6.74 -4.55
CA PRO A 87 -13.28 7.74 -5.41
C PRO A 87 -14.67 7.30 -5.90
N LEU A 88 -15.56 8.25 -6.17
CA LEU A 88 -17.00 7.99 -6.45
C LEU A 88 -17.29 6.97 -7.55
N ALA A 89 -16.42 6.85 -8.57
CA ALA A 89 -16.57 5.86 -9.64
C ALA A 89 -16.30 4.40 -9.19
N TYR A 90 -15.79 4.21 -7.97
CA TYR A 90 -15.34 2.92 -7.46
C TYR A 90 -15.94 2.60 -6.08
N ASN A 91 -16.07 1.32 -5.81
CA ASN A 91 -16.49 0.72 -4.55
C ASN A 91 -15.69 -0.56 -4.29
N TRP A 92 -15.91 -1.20 -3.15
CA TRP A 92 -15.16 -2.40 -2.76
C TRP A 92 -15.39 -3.63 -3.65
N LYS A 93 -16.40 -3.64 -4.53
CA LYS A 93 -16.63 -4.70 -5.51
C LYS A 93 -15.82 -4.50 -6.79
N ASN A 94 -15.57 -3.25 -7.20
CA ASN A 94 -14.88 -2.93 -8.46
C ASN A 94 -13.54 -2.17 -8.28
N TYR A 95 -13.02 -2.01 -7.06
CA TYR A 95 -11.74 -1.34 -6.81
C TYR A 95 -10.54 -2.01 -7.53
N GLY A 96 -10.70 -3.24 -8.03
CA GLY A 96 -9.75 -3.85 -8.96
C GLY A 96 -9.50 -2.99 -10.19
N GLU A 97 -10.52 -2.33 -10.72
CA GLU A 97 -10.44 -1.39 -11.86
C GLU A 97 -9.68 -0.12 -11.47
N LEU A 98 -9.91 0.41 -10.27
CA LEU A 98 -9.13 1.54 -9.73
C LEU A 98 -7.63 1.21 -9.70
N ASN A 99 -7.29 -0.01 -9.29
CA ASN A 99 -5.89 -0.43 -9.28
C ASN A 99 -5.29 -0.53 -10.69
N VAL A 100 -6.09 -0.87 -11.71
CA VAL A 100 -5.65 -0.83 -13.11
C VAL A 100 -5.45 0.62 -13.56
N ALA A 101 -6.35 1.53 -13.17
CA ALA A 101 -6.20 2.96 -13.47
C ALA A 101 -4.93 3.55 -12.84
N PHE A 102 -4.62 3.21 -11.57
CA PHE A 102 -3.35 3.56 -10.92
C PHE A 102 -2.15 3.06 -11.71
N TRP A 103 -2.18 1.79 -12.13
CA TRP A 103 -1.12 1.22 -12.94
C TRP A 103 -0.97 1.99 -14.27
N GLN A 104 -2.05 2.22 -15.01
CA GLN A 104 -2.02 2.95 -16.29
C GLN A 104 -1.45 4.38 -16.16
N LYS A 105 -1.86 5.11 -15.11
CA LYS A 105 -1.42 6.48 -14.81
C LYS A 105 0.10 6.61 -14.70
N HIS A 106 0.79 5.57 -14.25
CA HIS A 106 2.21 5.61 -13.89
C HIS A 106 3.14 4.86 -14.84
N GLN A 107 2.68 4.51 -16.06
CA GLN A 107 3.54 3.79 -17.00
C GLN A 107 4.76 4.60 -17.48
N GLN A 108 4.70 5.94 -17.39
CA GLN A 108 5.83 6.83 -17.68
C GLN A 108 6.67 7.17 -16.44
N THR A 109 6.26 6.76 -15.24
CA THR A 109 7.03 7.01 -14.01
C THR A 109 8.24 6.09 -13.97
N SER A 110 9.41 6.64 -13.69
CA SER A 110 10.63 5.83 -13.50
C SER A 110 10.61 5.07 -12.18
N LEU A 111 11.45 4.03 -12.05
CA LEU A 111 11.61 3.32 -10.78
C LEU A 111 12.16 4.25 -9.68
N GLU A 112 13.06 5.16 -10.04
CA GLU A 112 13.62 6.15 -9.11
C GLU A 112 12.53 7.08 -8.57
N GLU A 113 11.69 7.64 -9.45
CA GLU A 113 10.57 8.48 -9.05
C GLU A 113 9.57 7.72 -8.19
N ALA A 114 9.17 6.50 -8.59
CA ALA A 114 8.25 5.68 -7.80
C ALA A 114 8.79 5.40 -6.39
N THR A 115 10.11 5.22 -6.26
CA THR A 115 10.78 5.05 -4.96
C THR A 115 10.70 6.33 -4.12
N LYS A 116 11.01 7.49 -4.71
CA LYS A 116 10.90 8.80 -4.03
C LYS A 116 9.47 9.10 -3.60
N MET A 117 8.50 8.83 -4.47
CA MET A 117 7.07 9.03 -4.21
C MET A 117 6.59 8.19 -3.03
N LEU A 118 6.90 6.88 -3.01
CA LEU A 118 6.54 6.02 -1.89
C LEU A 118 7.23 6.44 -0.59
N HIS A 119 8.51 6.85 -0.66
CA HIS A 119 9.25 7.29 0.51
C HIS A 119 8.62 8.56 1.13
N GLN A 120 8.24 9.52 0.29
CA GLN A 120 7.59 10.73 0.75
C GLN A 120 6.18 10.46 1.29
N SER A 121 5.37 9.64 0.59
CA SER A 121 4.03 9.32 1.06
C SER A 121 4.03 8.54 2.37
N GLN A 122 5.00 7.63 2.57
CA GLN A 122 5.15 6.92 3.83
C GLN A 122 5.45 7.88 5.00
N LYS A 123 6.36 8.85 4.81
CA LYS A 123 6.62 9.88 5.83
C LYS A 123 5.35 10.67 6.16
N ASN A 124 4.62 11.09 5.13
CA ASN A 124 3.38 11.85 5.31
C ASN A 124 2.32 11.04 6.07
N VAL A 125 2.19 9.74 5.80
CA VAL A 125 1.25 8.86 6.52
C VAL A 125 1.64 8.71 7.99
N LEU A 126 2.93 8.58 8.31
CA LEU A 126 3.39 8.51 9.70
C LEU A 126 3.14 9.83 10.44
N VAL A 127 3.48 10.97 9.83
CA VAL A 127 3.19 12.29 10.40
C VAL A 127 1.69 12.48 10.62
N LEU A 128 0.86 12.04 9.67
CA LEU A 128 -0.59 12.10 9.82
C LEU A 128 -1.08 11.23 10.99
N ALA A 129 -0.54 10.02 11.16
CA ALA A 129 -0.91 9.12 12.26
C ALA A 129 -0.59 9.71 13.64
N GLU A 130 0.49 10.49 13.76
CA GLU A 130 0.89 11.12 15.03
C GLU A 130 -0.13 12.13 15.55
N ASN A 131 -0.89 12.77 14.65
CA ASN A 131 -1.90 13.78 14.99
C ASN A 131 -3.16 13.21 15.63
N PHE A 132 -3.29 11.88 15.72
CA PHE A 132 -4.43 11.23 16.35
C PHE A 132 -4.08 10.66 17.72
N THR A 133 -5.11 10.46 18.53
CA THR A 133 -5.06 9.70 19.78
C THR A 133 -5.32 8.21 19.55
N ASP A 134 -5.05 7.37 20.55
CA ASP A 134 -5.43 5.95 20.52
C ASP A 134 -6.94 5.77 20.34
N GLU A 135 -7.74 6.59 21.02
CA GLU A 135 -9.19 6.54 20.93
C GLU A 135 -9.67 6.88 19.51
N GLU A 136 -9.15 7.94 18.89
CA GLU A 136 -9.50 8.33 17.52
C GLU A 136 -9.13 7.26 16.48
N LEU A 137 -8.03 6.54 16.69
CA LEU A 137 -7.56 5.50 15.79
C LEU A 137 -8.28 4.17 15.99
N PHE A 138 -8.58 3.77 17.23
CA PHE A 138 -8.97 2.40 17.55
C PHE A 138 -10.38 2.25 18.15
N SER A 139 -11.07 3.34 18.48
CA SER A 139 -12.49 3.29 18.86
C SER A 139 -13.41 3.39 17.65
N LYS A 140 -14.56 2.71 17.72
CA LYS A 140 -15.62 2.83 16.72
C LYS A 140 -16.46 4.09 17.01
N GLY A 141 -17.03 4.66 15.96
CA GLY A 141 -18.03 5.74 16.09
C GLY A 141 -17.47 7.14 16.35
N ILE A 142 -16.15 7.28 16.56
CA ILE A 142 -15.49 8.59 16.70
C ILE A 142 -15.66 9.41 15.42
N TYR A 143 -15.34 8.80 14.28
CA TYR A 143 -15.48 9.41 12.97
C TYR A 143 -16.57 8.70 12.15
N LYS A 144 -17.68 9.41 11.89
CA LYS A 144 -18.81 8.88 11.11
C LYS A 144 -18.39 8.41 9.71
N TRP A 145 -17.43 9.10 9.08
CA TRP A 145 -16.94 8.83 7.73
C TRP A 145 -16.08 7.56 7.61
N VAL A 146 -15.71 6.89 8.71
CA VAL A 146 -14.90 5.65 8.72
C VAL A 146 -15.73 4.39 8.42
N GLY A 147 -17.07 4.49 8.45
CA GLY A 147 -17.97 3.45 7.93
C GLY A 147 -17.91 2.11 8.68
N GLY A 148 -18.26 2.10 9.98
CA GLY A 148 -18.37 0.89 10.82
C GLY A 148 -17.05 0.22 11.24
N SER A 149 -15.94 0.62 10.61
CA SER A 149 -14.57 0.23 10.96
C SER A 149 -13.94 1.22 11.98
N THR A 150 -12.63 1.08 12.23
CA THR A 150 -11.82 2.04 12.98
C THR A 150 -10.86 2.77 12.03
N LEU A 151 -10.48 4.01 12.34
CA LEU A 151 -9.59 4.78 11.46
C LEU A 151 -8.22 4.08 11.29
N GLY A 152 -7.67 3.56 12.39
CA GLY A 152 -6.42 2.81 12.43
C GLY A 152 -6.42 1.59 11.49
N SER A 153 -7.59 0.99 11.22
CA SER A 153 -7.70 -0.10 10.25
C SER A 153 -7.31 0.32 8.82
N TYR A 154 -7.66 1.54 8.42
CA TYR A 154 -7.29 2.08 7.11
C TYR A 154 -5.79 2.37 7.02
N PHE A 155 -5.20 2.91 8.10
CA PHE A 155 -3.74 3.07 8.22
C PHE A 155 -3.02 1.73 8.10
N ILE A 156 -3.44 0.71 8.85
CA ILE A 156 -2.86 -0.65 8.81
C ILE A 156 -2.94 -1.21 7.39
N SER A 157 -4.11 -1.08 6.74
CA SER A 157 -4.34 -1.60 5.39
C SER A 157 -3.50 -0.91 4.31
N SER A 158 -3.14 0.37 4.51
CA SER A 158 -2.35 1.18 3.57
C SER A 158 -0.85 1.24 3.93
N THR A 159 -0.42 0.57 5.00
CA THR A 159 0.98 0.55 5.47
C THR A 159 1.44 -0.87 5.75
N SER A 160 1.56 -1.29 7.02
CA SER A 160 2.19 -2.53 7.44
C SER A 160 1.64 -3.78 6.74
N SER A 161 0.31 -3.88 6.58
CA SER A 161 -0.31 -4.99 5.86
C SER A 161 -0.06 -4.94 4.34
N HIS A 162 0.03 -3.72 3.78
CA HIS A 162 0.30 -3.54 2.36
C HIS A 162 1.76 -3.84 2.02
N TYR A 163 2.68 -3.51 2.93
CA TYR A 163 4.09 -3.87 2.82
C TYR A 163 4.30 -5.38 2.92
N ASP A 164 3.54 -6.08 3.77
CA ASP A 164 3.53 -7.55 3.78
C ASP A 164 3.09 -8.13 2.43
N TRP A 165 2.05 -7.56 1.82
CA TRP A 165 1.61 -7.94 0.47
C TRP A 165 2.72 -7.72 -0.57
N ALA A 166 3.35 -6.54 -0.56
CA ALA A 166 4.43 -6.20 -1.49
C ALA A 166 5.62 -7.16 -1.33
N MET A 167 6.06 -7.41 -0.09
CA MET A 167 7.13 -8.35 0.19
C MET A 167 6.82 -9.78 -0.25
N LYS A 168 5.57 -10.26 -0.08
CA LYS A 168 5.16 -11.59 -0.59
C LYS A 168 5.31 -11.67 -2.11
N LYS A 169 4.93 -10.62 -2.84
CA LYS A 169 5.09 -10.57 -4.28
C LYS A 169 6.57 -10.57 -4.69
N LEU A 170 7.38 -9.70 -4.09
CA LEU A 170 8.81 -9.61 -4.42
C LEU A 170 9.55 -10.92 -4.12
N LYS A 171 9.25 -11.56 -2.98
CA LYS A 171 9.83 -12.88 -2.65
C LYS A 171 9.43 -13.97 -3.64
N ALA A 172 8.18 -13.93 -4.14
CA ALA A 172 7.75 -14.86 -5.19
C ALA A 172 8.51 -14.63 -6.50
N HIS A 173 8.71 -13.38 -6.90
CA HIS A 173 9.50 -13.02 -8.08
C HIS A 173 10.95 -13.52 -7.96
N ARG A 174 11.62 -13.25 -6.84
CA ARG A 174 12.99 -13.74 -6.59
C ARG A 174 13.10 -15.26 -6.72
N LYS A 175 12.09 -16.00 -6.24
CA LYS A 175 12.06 -17.45 -6.39
C LYS A 175 11.93 -17.87 -7.85
N ASN A 176 11.14 -17.15 -8.65
CA ASN A 176 11.00 -17.41 -10.09
C ASN A 176 12.33 -17.16 -10.82
N CYS A 177 13.04 -16.05 -10.55
CA CYS A 177 14.36 -15.79 -11.14
C CYS A 177 15.38 -16.90 -10.82
N LYS A 178 15.40 -17.40 -9.57
CA LYS A 178 16.33 -18.48 -9.16
C LYS A 178 15.99 -19.87 -9.73
N SER A 179 14.78 -20.05 -10.25
CA SER A 179 14.32 -21.33 -10.80
C SER A 179 14.37 -21.35 -12.33
N GLN A 180 14.86 -20.26 -12.94
CA GLN A 180 15.21 -20.17 -14.36
C GLN A 180 16.64 -20.69 -14.56
#